data_AF-A0A6J2JU61-F1
#
_entry.id   AF-A0A6J2JU61-F1
#
_cell.length_a   1.000
_cell.length_b   1.000
_cell.length_c   1.000
_cell.angle_alpha   90.00
_cell.angle_beta   90.00
_cell.angle_gamma   90.00
#
_symmetry.space_group_name_H-M   'P 1'
#
loop_
_entity.id
_entity.type
_entity.pdbx_description
1 polymer ?
#
loop_
_entity_poly.entity_id
_entity_poly.type
_entity_poly.pdbx_seq_one_letter_code
_entity_poly.pdbx_strand_id
1 'polypeptide(L)'
;MMIKICVLFLLSSATISCVSPHVDAGRSSKVLSRRKRYIAFPEGSSFSCAGCMTVGVIGQPSPSSSPGTFTFGLNWGIAYELPNTTETAAFFRKKQRKPAALRRNRRELYQKLEVIMDKMGYNGRSCILKTLCETTQRIVPHGENMIEEMFRALFTLPMSKVLSTEPIEHAVYDSAHRLGVLLQNCDIYECPISLVDLAQGYYNAPAPKVDTGLNPWSLFSSSFI
;
A
#
# COMPACT_ATOMS: atom_id res chain seq x y z
N MET A 1 25.45 -45.33 14.84
CA MET A 1 26.77 -44.72 14.54
C MET A 1 27.34 -45.11 13.16
N MET A 2 26.96 -46.24 12.55
CA MET A 2 27.43 -46.61 11.20
C MET A 2 26.77 -45.84 10.04
N ILE A 3 25.54 -45.34 10.20
CA ILE A 3 24.84 -44.60 9.13
C ILE A 3 25.46 -43.21 8.88
N LYS A 4 25.99 -42.55 9.92
CA LYS A 4 26.66 -41.25 9.78
C LYS A 4 28.02 -41.36 9.07
N ILE A 5 28.70 -42.49 9.20
CA ILE A 5 30.00 -42.75 8.53
C ILE A 5 29.79 -43.03 7.03
N CYS A 6 28.70 -43.73 6.67
CA CYS A 6 28.35 -43.99 5.27
C CYS A 6 28.01 -42.72 4.48
N VAL A 7 27.32 -41.75 5.10
CA VAL A 7 26.95 -40.49 4.44
C VAL A 7 28.17 -39.57 4.23
N LEU A 8 29.14 -39.59 5.17
CA LEU A 8 30.39 -38.83 5.02
C LEU A 8 31.30 -39.39 3.92
N PHE A 9 31.34 -40.71 3.73
CA PHE A 9 32.12 -41.34 2.65
C PHE A 9 31.53 -41.10 1.24
N LEU A 10 30.20 -40.97 1.13
CA LEU A 10 29.53 -40.66 -0.15
C LEU A 10 29.68 -39.18 -0.55
N LEU A 11 29.97 -38.28 0.38
CA LEU A 11 30.19 -36.85 0.10
C LEU A 11 31.63 -36.53 -0.33
N SER A 12 32.60 -37.40 -0.05
CA SER A 12 34.02 -37.19 -0.41
C SER A 12 34.40 -37.68 -1.81
N SER A 13 33.64 -38.58 -2.43
CA SER A 13 33.95 -39.15 -3.76
C SER A 13 33.40 -38.35 -4.94
N ALA A 14 32.61 -37.30 -4.69
CA ALA A 14 32.08 -36.42 -5.74
C ALA A 14 32.98 -35.21 -6.06
N THR A 15 34.22 -35.18 -5.57
CA THR A 15 35.21 -34.13 -5.88
C THR A 15 36.43 -34.70 -6.59
N ILE A 16 36.22 -35.19 -7.82
CA ILE A 16 37.30 -35.33 -8.79
C ILE A 16 37.03 -34.35 -9.92
N SER A 17 37.89 -33.34 -9.97
CA SER A 17 37.92 -32.25 -10.92
C SER A 17 38.05 -32.74 -12.37
N CYS A 18 37.19 -32.26 -13.26
CA CYS A 18 37.60 -31.97 -14.62
C CYS A 18 37.98 -30.48 -14.68
N VAL A 19 39.26 -30.20 -14.42
CA VAL A 19 39.88 -28.93 -14.82
C VAL A 19 40.12 -29.02 -16.33
N SER A 20 39.31 -28.31 -17.11
CA SER A 20 39.70 -27.89 -18.46
C SER A 20 40.16 -26.43 -18.37
N PRO A 21 41.38 -26.08 -18.81
CA PRO A 21 41.77 -24.69 -18.93
C PRO A 21 41.16 -24.15 -20.23
N HIS A 22 39.99 -23.50 -20.15
CA HIS A 22 39.53 -22.63 -21.24
C HIS A 22 39.81 -21.19 -20.83
N VAL A 23 40.81 -20.60 -21.49
CA VAL A 23 41.09 -19.16 -21.43
C VAL A 23 39.98 -18.45 -22.19
N ASP A 24 38.90 -18.10 -21.49
CA ASP A 24 37.86 -17.24 -22.06
C ASP A 24 38.17 -15.78 -21.74
N ALA A 25 38.83 -15.15 -22.71
CA ALA A 25 39.05 -13.73 -22.79
C ALA A 25 37.74 -12.94 -22.59
N GLY A 26 37.75 -12.05 -21.59
CA GLY A 26 36.94 -10.85 -21.45
C GLY A 26 35.64 -10.77 -22.24
N ARG A 27 34.61 -11.54 -21.87
CA ARG A 27 33.24 -11.30 -22.34
C ARG A 27 32.54 -10.40 -21.34
N SER A 28 32.58 -9.08 -21.61
CA SER A 28 31.65 -8.12 -21.01
C SER A 28 30.25 -8.74 -21.03
N SER A 29 29.60 -8.85 -19.87
CA SER A 29 28.24 -9.37 -19.77
C SER A 29 27.31 -8.49 -20.61
N LYS A 30 27.02 -8.91 -21.84
CA LYS A 30 26.01 -8.26 -22.67
C LYS A 30 24.68 -8.49 -21.98
N VAL A 31 24.20 -7.46 -21.28
CA VAL A 31 22.85 -7.43 -20.72
C VAL A 31 21.87 -7.74 -21.85
N LEU A 32 21.18 -8.88 -21.78
CA LEU A 32 20.18 -9.26 -22.76
C LEU A 32 19.00 -8.30 -22.64
N SER A 33 18.89 -7.36 -23.59
CA SER A 33 17.74 -6.46 -23.64
C SER A 33 16.51 -7.24 -24.13
N ARG A 34 15.72 -7.79 -23.22
CA ARG A 34 14.45 -8.43 -23.56
C ARG A 34 13.39 -7.35 -23.84
N ARG A 35 12.84 -7.33 -25.05
CA ARG A 35 11.70 -6.45 -25.38
C ARG A 35 10.48 -6.87 -24.56
N LYS A 36 9.84 -5.91 -23.89
CA LYS A 36 8.64 -6.14 -23.08
C LYS A 36 7.50 -6.62 -23.99
N ARG A 37 6.94 -7.81 -23.71
CA ARG A 37 5.74 -8.34 -24.37
C ARG A 37 4.53 -8.08 -23.47
N TYR A 38 3.38 -7.85 -24.08
CA TYR A 38 2.12 -7.66 -23.38
C TYR A 38 1.16 -8.79 -23.73
N ILE A 39 0.31 -9.15 -22.78
CA ILE A 39 -0.80 -10.07 -22.99
C ILE A 39 -1.97 -9.23 -23.49
N ALA A 40 -2.56 -9.63 -24.60
CA ALA A 40 -3.80 -9.08 -25.13
C ALA A 40 -4.82 -10.22 -25.18
N PHE A 41 -6.03 -9.94 -24.72
CA PHE A 41 -7.10 -10.93 -24.64
C PHE A 41 -7.99 -10.87 -25.89
N PRO A 42 -8.60 -11.99 -26.31
CA PRO A 42 -9.57 -12.00 -27.41
C PRO A 42 -10.84 -11.22 -27.03
N GLU A 43 -11.55 -10.73 -28.04
CA GLU A 43 -12.82 -9.99 -27.86
C GLU A 43 -13.85 -10.85 -27.13
N GLY A 44 -14.56 -10.26 -26.16
CA GLY A 44 -15.55 -10.95 -25.34
C GLY A 44 -14.99 -11.66 -24.09
N SER A 45 -13.68 -11.59 -23.83
CA SER A 45 -13.11 -12.07 -22.57
C SER A 45 -13.43 -11.11 -21.41
N SER A 46 -13.94 -11.63 -20.29
CA SER A 46 -14.24 -10.86 -19.08
C SER A 46 -13.64 -11.52 -17.84
N PHE A 47 -13.29 -10.71 -16.85
CA PHE A 47 -12.89 -11.15 -15.53
C PHE A 47 -13.90 -10.63 -14.53
N SER A 48 -14.34 -11.52 -13.66
CA SER A 48 -15.22 -11.20 -12.56
C SER A 48 -14.63 -11.70 -11.25
N CYS A 49 -14.73 -10.88 -10.21
CA CYS A 49 -14.41 -11.24 -8.84
C CYS A 49 -15.61 -10.86 -7.98
N ALA A 50 -16.13 -11.84 -7.25
CA ALA A 50 -17.18 -11.63 -6.27
C ALA A 50 -16.64 -12.02 -4.90
N GLY A 51 -16.80 -11.13 -3.92
CA GLY A 51 -16.43 -11.34 -2.54
C GLY A 51 -17.63 -11.11 -1.64
N CYS A 52 -17.88 -12.09 -0.76
CA CYS A 52 -18.91 -11.99 0.26
C CYS A 52 -18.21 -12.01 1.62
N MET A 53 -18.39 -10.96 2.41
CA MET A 53 -17.85 -10.86 3.76
C MET A 53 -19.00 -10.70 4.74
N THR A 54 -19.07 -11.60 5.72
CA THR A 54 -20.06 -11.55 6.80
C THR A 54 -19.31 -11.34 8.11
N VAL A 55 -19.46 -10.17 8.70
CA VAL A 55 -18.88 -9.87 10.02
C VAL A 55 -20.01 -9.93 11.04
N GLY A 56 -19.97 -10.96 11.88
CA GLY A 56 -20.80 -11.02 13.08
C GLY A 56 -20.15 -10.22 14.20
N VAL A 57 -20.82 -9.19 14.69
CA VAL A 57 -20.36 -8.43 15.86
C VAL A 57 -21.06 -8.99 17.09
N ILE A 58 -20.31 -9.64 17.97
CA ILE A 58 -20.80 -10.04 19.30
C ILE A 58 -20.61 -8.82 20.22
N GLY A 59 -21.64 -8.00 20.33
CA GLY A 59 -21.66 -6.82 21.19
C GLY A 59 -23.07 -6.27 21.32
N GLN A 60 -23.71 -6.55 22.45
CA GLN A 60 -25.04 -6.02 22.81
C GLN A 60 -25.03 -4.48 22.88
N PRO A 61 -26.11 -3.82 22.42
CA PRO A 61 -26.78 -2.82 23.23
C PRO A 61 -27.92 -3.53 23.98
N SER A 62 -27.81 -3.63 25.30
CA SER A 62 -28.79 -4.28 26.19
C SER A 62 -30.24 -3.79 25.92
N PRO A 63 -31.24 -4.67 26.09
CA PRO A 63 -31.78 -4.94 27.43
C PRO A 63 -31.43 -6.34 27.94
N SER A 64 -31.55 -6.52 29.26
CA SER A 64 -31.11 -7.66 30.08
C SER A 64 -31.78 -9.02 29.83
N SER A 65 -32.43 -9.23 28.67
CA SER A 65 -33.20 -10.45 28.38
C SER A 65 -32.76 -11.23 27.13
N SER A 66 -31.87 -10.71 26.29
CA SER A 66 -31.26 -11.49 25.19
C SER A 66 -30.03 -10.81 24.58
N PRO A 67 -28.96 -11.53 24.24
CA PRO A 67 -27.87 -10.98 23.42
C PRO A 67 -28.39 -10.69 22.00
N GLY A 68 -28.46 -9.41 21.61
CA GLY A 68 -28.73 -9.04 20.23
C GLY A 68 -27.51 -9.32 19.37
N THR A 69 -27.64 -10.19 18.37
CA THR A 69 -26.61 -10.41 17.35
C THR A 69 -26.82 -9.41 16.21
N PHE A 70 -25.84 -8.52 15.99
CA PHE A 70 -25.81 -7.67 14.80
C PHE A 70 -24.85 -8.28 13.79
N THR A 71 -25.40 -8.67 12.64
CA THR A 71 -24.62 -9.30 11.56
C THR A 71 -24.58 -8.34 10.38
N PHE A 72 -23.38 -7.86 10.04
CA PHE A 72 -23.16 -7.04 8.86
C PHE A 72 -22.68 -7.92 7.70
N GLY A 73 -23.43 -7.94 6.61
CA GLY A 73 -23.07 -8.63 5.38
C GLY A 73 -22.69 -7.63 4.29
N LEU A 74 -21.48 -7.72 3.76
CA LEU A 74 -21.00 -6.95 2.61
C LEU A 74 -20.75 -7.90 1.44
N ASN A 75 -21.52 -7.73 0.36
CA ASN A 75 -21.29 -8.42 -0.90
C ASN A 75 -20.77 -7.41 -1.91
N TRP A 76 -19.60 -7.67 -2.48
CA TRP A 76 -19.03 -6.85 -3.54
C TRP A 76 -18.75 -7.71 -4.77
N GLY A 77 -19.08 -7.19 -5.95
CA GLY A 77 -18.86 -7.85 -7.22
C GLY A 77 -18.26 -6.85 -8.20
N ILE A 78 -17.13 -7.20 -8.79
CA ILE A 78 -16.48 -6.42 -9.84
C ILE A 78 -16.40 -7.31 -11.07
N ALA A 79 -16.98 -6.86 -12.17
CA ALA A 79 -16.80 -7.47 -13.49
C ALA A 79 -16.21 -6.41 -14.42
N TYR A 80 -15.10 -6.76 -15.08
CA TYR A 80 -14.47 -5.92 -16.09
C TYR A 80 -14.14 -6.73 -17.34
N GLU A 81 -14.24 -6.07 -18.49
CA GLU A 81 -13.79 -6.63 -19.76
C GLU A 81 -12.27 -6.61 -19.83
N LEU A 82 -11.68 -7.68 -20.39
CA LEU A 82 -10.23 -7.78 -20.51
C LEU A 82 -9.75 -6.96 -21.70
N PRO A 83 -8.60 -6.28 -21.58
CA PRO A 83 -8.13 -5.37 -22.60
C PRO A 83 -7.70 -6.14 -23.88
N ASN A 84 -8.31 -5.76 -25.01
CA ASN A 84 -8.00 -6.27 -26.35
C ASN A 84 -6.65 -5.69 -26.87
N THR A 85 -6.10 -6.24 -27.95
CA THR A 85 -4.89 -5.81 -28.67
C THR A 85 -4.82 -4.32 -28.99
N THR A 86 -5.92 -3.71 -29.41
CA THR A 86 -6.00 -2.27 -29.73
C THR A 86 -6.01 -1.41 -28.48
N GLU A 87 -6.79 -1.81 -27.47
CA GLU A 87 -6.87 -1.12 -26.18
C GLU A 87 -5.58 -1.22 -25.38
N THR A 88 -4.90 -2.37 -25.41
CA THR A 88 -3.60 -2.54 -24.76
C THR A 88 -2.57 -1.58 -25.33
N ALA A 89 -2.50 -1.40 -26.65
CA ALA A 89 -1.61 -0.42 -27.28
C ALA A 89 -1.94 1.02 -26.87
N ALA A 90 -3.23 1.39 -26.81
CA ALA A 90 -3.67 2.70 -26.32
C ALA A 90 -3.35 2.89 -24.83
N PHE A 91 -3.51 1.86 -24.01
CA PHE A 91 -3.19 1.86 -22.58
C PHE A 91 -1.70 2.10 -22.33
N PHE A 92 -0.81 1.49 -23.13
CA PHE A 92 0.64 1.74 -23.02
C PHE A 92 1.03 3.16 -23.46
N ARG A 93 0.32 3.76 -24.41
CA ARG A 93 0.50 5.20 -24.73
C ARG A 93 0.01 6.09 -23.59
N LYS A 94 -1.14 5.77 -23.00
CA LYS A 94 -1.70 6.48 -21.83
C LYS A 94 -0.83 6.30 -20.58
N LYS A 95 -0.09 5.19 -20.48
CA LYS A 95 0.85 4.90 -19.37
C LYS A 95 1.93 5.98 -19.21
N GLN A 96 2.30 6.66 -20.28
CA GLN A 96 3.25 7.79 -20.24
C GLN A 96 2.67 9.04 -19.52
N ARG A 97 1.34 9.19 -19.45
CA ARG A 97 0.65 10.31 -18.77
C ARG A 97 0.24 9.99 -17.33
N LYS A 98 0.73 8.88 -16.77
CA LYS A 98 0.30 8.35 -15.45
C LYS A 98 0.49 9.28 -14.25
N PRO A 99 1.60 10.02 -14.07
CA PRO A 99 1.81 10.74 -12.81
C PRO A 99 0.77 11.87 -12.62
N ALA A 100 0.52 12.67 -13.67
CA ALA A 100 -0.48 13.75 -13.62
C ALA A 100 -1.91 13.21 -13.50
N ALA A 101 -2.25 12.13 -14.23
CA ALA A 101 -3.58 11.52 -14.13
C ALA A 101 -3.83 10.91 -12.73
N LEU A 102 -2.83 10.23 -12.16
CA LEU A 102 -2.93 9.67 -10.81
C LEU A 102 -3.09 10.77 -9.76
N ARG A 103 -2.36 11.89 -9.89
CA ARG A 103 -2.54 13.05 -9.01
C ARG A 103 -3.95 13.60 -9.05
N ARG A 104 -4.55 13.74 -10.24
CA ARG A 104 -5.94 14.19 -10.38
C ARG A 104 -6.93 13.28 -9.67
N ASN A 105 -6.81 11.97 -9.85
CA ASN A 105 -7.68 11.00 -9.17
C ASN A 105 -7.53 11.08 -7.64
N ARG A 106 -6.31 11.24 -7.13
CA ARG A 106 -6.06 11.41 -5.69
C ARG A 106 -6.67 12.71 -5.15
N ARG A 107 -6.57 13.81 -5.88
CA ARG A 107 -7.23 15.09 -5.50
C ARG A 107 -8.74 14.93 -5.41
N GLU A 108 -9.36 14.27 -6.38
CA GLU A 108 -10.80 14.03 -6.34
C GLU A 108 -11.21 13.17 -5.14
N LEU A 109 -10.41 12.15 -4.81
CA LEU A 109 -10.59 11.36 -3.59
C LEU A 109 -10.51 12.21 -2.33
N TYR A 110 -9.46 13.03 -2.19
CA TYR A 110 -9.27 13.88 -1.01
C TYR A 110 -10.40 14.90 -0.87
N GLN A 111 -10.83 15.53 -1.96
CA GLN A 111 -11.98 16.43 -1.94
C GLN A 111 -13.27 15.75 -1.46
N LYS A 112 -13.51 14.51 -1.88
CA LYS A 112 -14.66 13.72 -1.40
C LYS A 112 -14.53 13.39 0.09
N LEU A 113 -13.33 13.05 0.55
CA LEU A 113 -13.07 12.76 1.95
C LEU A 113 -13.21 14.01 2.83
N GLU A 114 -12.77 15.18 2.35
CA GLU A 114 -12.99 16.46 3.04
C GLU A 114 -14.48 16.69 3.29
N VAL A 115 -15.31 16.56 2.26
CA VAL A 115 -16.77 16.74 2.38
C VAL A 115 -17.40 15.74 3.36
N ILE A 116 -16.93 14.49 3.37
CA ILE A 116 -17.43 13.48 4.31
C ILE A 116 -17.07 13.87 5.74
N MET A 117 -15.84 14.32 5.98
CA MET A 117 -15.35 14.75 7.29
C MET A 117 -16.04 16.02 7.78
N ASP A 118 -16.29 16.97 6.88
CA ASP A 118 -17.08 18.18 7.15
C ASP A 118 -18.50 17.82 7.59
N LYS A 119 -19.13 16.85 6.92
CA LYS A 119 -20.47 16.34 7.30
C LYS A 119 -20.49 15.60 8.63
N MET A 120 -19.35 15.09 9.10
CA MET A 120 -19.21 14.50 10.42
C MET A 120 -18.93 15.54 11.52
N GLY A 121 -18.82 16.83 11.17
CA GLY A 121 -18.60 17.92 12.13
C GLY A 121 -17.13 18.25 12.40
N TYR A 122 -16.19 17.73 11.60
CA TYR A 122 -14.77 18.04 11.70
C TYR A 122 -14.34 19.01 10.60
N ASN A 123 -13.19 19.69 10.77
CA ASN A 123 -12.59 20.44 9.67
C ASN A 123 -11.93 19.45 8.71
N GLY A 124 -12.67 19.05 7.67
CA GLY A 124 -12.26 18.00 6.74
C GLY A 124 -10.94 18.32 6.06
N ARG A 125 -10.73 19.57 5.65
CA ARG A 125 -9.47 20.01 5.04
C ARG A 125 -8.29 19.82 5.99
N SER A 126 -8.39 20.28 7.24
CA SER A 126 -7.33 20.08 8.23
C SER A 126 -7.07 18.61 8.51
N CYS A 127 -8.12 17.79 8.60
CA CYS A 127 -7.99 16.36 8.85
C CYS A 127 -7.30 15.62 7.71
N ILE A 128 -7.60 15.93 6.45
CA ILE A 128 -6.92 15.28 5.31
C ILE A 128 -5.46 15.72 5.20
N LEU A 129 -5.14 16.97 5.55
CA LEU A 129 -3.75 17.42 5.59
C LEU A 129 -2.97 16.74 6.73
N LYS A 130 -3.60 16.58 7.90
CA LYS A 130 -3.05 15.81 9.02
C LYS A 130 -2.75 14.38 8.62
N THR A 131 -3.70 13.71 7.96
CA THR A 131 -3.53 12.30 7.57
C THR A 131 -2.46 12.11 6.51
N LEU A 132 -2.34 13.02 5.54
CA LEU A 132 -1.24 13.01 4.57
C LEU A 132 0.13 13.11 5.25
N CYS A 133 0.25 13.93 6.29
CA CYS A 133 1.47 14.07 7.07
C CYS A 133 1.75 12.83 7.95
N GLU A 134 0.74 12.35 8.70
CA GLU A 134 0.89 11.20 9.61
C GLU A 134 1.17 9.90 8.86
N THR A 135 0.57 9.71 7.69
CA THR A 135 0.78 8.52 6.85
C THR A 135 2.26 8.32 6.54
N THR A 136 3.01 9.39 6.26
CA THR A 136 4.45 9.25 5.93
C THR A 136 5.33 8.87 7.11
N GLN A 137 4.84 9.05 8.34
CA GLN A 137 5.61 8.80 9.57
C GLN A 137 5.24 7.48 10.23
N ARG A 138 3.94 7.15 10.26
CA ARG A 138 3.38 6.00 11.01
C ARG A 138 3.14 4.77 10.14
N ILE A 139 3.07 4.92 8.82
CA ILE A 139 2.82 3.80 7.91
C ILE A 139 4.12 3.40 7.23
N VAL A 140 4.55 2.17 7.51
CA VAL A 140 5.87 1.67 7.10
C VAL A 140 5.78 1.11 5.68
N PRO A 141 6.81 1.25 4.85
CA PRO A 141 6.89 0.51 3.61
C PRO A 141 6.96 -1.01 3.87
N HIS A 142 6.03 -1.77 3.29
CA HIS A 142 5.80 -3.22 3.52
C HIS A 142 5.13 -3.50 4.87
N GLY A 143 4.01 -2.84 5.11
CA GLY A 143 3.18 -3.07 6.28
C GLY A 143 2.77 -4.54 6.43
N GLU A 144 2.55 -4.97 7.67
CA GLU A 144 2.09 -6.33 7.97
C GLU A 144 0.61 -6.54 7.56
N ASN A 145 -0.14 -5.44 7.45
CA ASN A 145 -1.57 -5.43 7.21
C ASN A 145 -1.95 -4.94 5.80
N MET A 146 -2.95 -5.59 5.18
CA MET A 146 -3.49 -5.14 3.88
C MET A 146 -4.10 -3.74 3.97
N ILE A 147 -4.73 -3.40 5.10
CA ILE A 147 -5.31 -2.07 5.35
C ILE A 147 -4.22 -1.00 5.40
N GLU A 148 -3.07 -1.31 6.02
CA GLU A 148 -1.93 -0.40 6.09
C GLU A 148 -1.38 -0.10 4.70
N GLU A 149 -1.14 -1.13 3.87
CA GLU A 149 -0.69 -0.94 2.50
C GLU A 149 -1.75 -0.25 1.61
N MET A 150 -3.05 -0.49 1.87
CA MET A 150 -4.12 0.27 1.22
C MET A 150 -4.04 1.75 1.59
N PHE A 151 -3.92 2.08 2.87
CA PHE A 151 -3.81 3.47 3.33
C PHE A 151 -2.55 4.14 2.79
N ARG A 152 -1.41 3.45 2.83
CA ARG A 152 -0.16 3.88 2.19
C ARG A 152 -0.39 4.17 0.71
N ALA A 153 -1.01 3.24 -0.01
CA ALA A 153 -1.29 3.40 -1.43
C ALA A 153 -2.23 4.58 -1.71
N LEU A 154 -3.16 4.93 -0.82
CA LEU A 154 -4.13 6.02 -0.99
C LEU A 154 -3.58 7.40 -0.58
N PHE A 155 -2.72 7.48 0.42
CA PHE A 155 -2.20 8.75 0.97
C PHE A 155 -0.74 9.05 0.62
N THR A 156 -0.05 8.18 -0.13
CA THR A 156 1.29 8.46 -0.63
C THR A 156 1.25 9.28 -1.92
N LEU A 157 1.98 10.41 -1.94
CA LEU A 157 2.14 11.26 -3.12
C LEU A 157 3.55 11.13 -3.73
N PRO A 158 3.70 11.20 -5.06
CA PRO A 158 5.01 11.17 -5.69
C PRO A 158 5.79 12.45 -5.39
N MET A 159 7.08 12.33 -5.06
CA MET A 159 7.94 13.47 -4.69
C MET A 159 8.27 14.44 -5.85
N SER A 160 7.88 14.12 -7.09
CA SER A 160 8.09 14.99 -8.25
C SER A 160 7.45 16.38 -8.07
N LYS A 161 8.05 17.44 -8.60
CA LYS A 161 7.51 18.80 -8.50
C LYS A 161 6.13 18.89 -9.17
N VAL A 162 5.22 19.62 -8.53
CA VAL A 162 3.92 20.00 -9.11
C VAL A 162 4.17 20.97 -10.25
N LEU A 163 3.55 20.72 -11.42
CA LEU A 163 3.70 21.59 -12.58
C LEU A 163 2.85 22.85 -12.39
N SER A 164 3.30 24.00 -12.89
CA SER A 164 2.58 25.28 -12.77
C SER A 164 1.19 25.29 -13.43
N THR A 165 0.91 24.35 -14.34
CA THR A 165 -0.40 24.17 -14.97
C THR A 165 -1.40 23.38 -14.11
N GLU A 166 -0.95 22.75 -13.03
CA GLU A 166 -1.80 21.97 -12.12
C GLU A 166 -2.47 22.89 -11.08
N PRO A 167 -3.69 22.57 -10.60
CA PRO A 167 -4.41 23.41 -9.64
C PRO A 167 -3.69 23.53 -8.29
N ILE A 168 -3.93 24.66 -7.62
CA ILE A 168 -3.26 25.06 -6.36
C ILE A 168 -3.47 24.03 -5.24
N GLU A 169 -4.63 23.36 -5.19
CA GLU A 169 -4.89 22.32 -4.19
C GLU A 169 -3.84 21.20 -4.19
N HIS A 170 -3.28 20.84 -5.36
CA HIS A 170 -2.22 19.85 -5.42
C HIS A 170 -0.95 20.31 -4.70
N ALA A 171 -0.61 21.59 -4.77
CA ALA A 171 0.55 22.13 -4.07
C ALA A 171 0.34 22.06 -2.55
N VAL A 172 -0.88 22.29 -2.07
CA VAL A 172 -1.20 22.20 -0.63
C VAL A 172 -1.06 20.76 -0.13
N TYR A 173 -1.67 19.78 -0.79
CA TYR A 173 -1.54 18.37 -0.39
C TYR A 173 -0.10 17.85 -0.51
N ASP A 174 0.61 18.22 -1.58
CA ASP A 174 2.03 17.85 -1.78
C ASP A 174 2.91 18.47 -0.69
N SER A 175 2.61 19.69 -0.24
CA SER A 175 3.32 20.33 0.87
C SER A 175 3.08 19.62 2.20
N ALA A 176 1.86 19.19 2.50
CA ALA A 176 1.54 18.44 3.72
C ALA A 176 2.22 17.06 3.74
N HIS A 177 2.19 16.35 2.63
CA HIS A 177 2.89 15.06 2.50
C HIS A 177 4.41 15.22 2.63
N ARG A 178 5.01 16.25 2.01
CA ARG A 178 6.45 16.54 2.18
C ARG A 178 6.80 16.95 3.59
N LEU A 179 5.91 17.67 4.28
CA LEU A 179 6.12 18.06 5.67
C LEU A 179 6.29 16.83 6.55
N GLY A 180 5.48 15.80 6.39
CA GLY A 180 5.63 14.56 7.17
C GLY A 180 6.92 13.77 6.89
N VAL A 181 7.51 13.93 5.69
CA VAL A 181 8.82 13.35 5.34
C VAL A 181 9.98 14.15 5.95
N LEU A 182 9.85 15.47 6.03
CA LEU A 182 10.91 16.38 6.48
C LEU A 182 10.90 16.63 8.00
N LEU A 183 9.71 16.68 8.58
CA LEU A 183 9.45 16.99 9.98
C LEU A 183 8.72 15.81 10.61
N GLN A 184 9.01 15.53 11.88
CA GLN A 184 8.36 14.46 12.64
C GLN A 184 7.05 14.89 13.32
N ASN A 185 6.68 16.18 13.24
CA ASN A 185 5.51 16.70 13.93
C ASN A 185 4.43 17.12 12.91
N CYS A 186 3.26 16.48 12.99
CA CYS A 186 2.08 16.78 12.18
C CYS A 186 1.00 17.60 12.93
N ASP A 187 1.32 18.06 14.14
CA ASP A 187 0.40 18.79 15.04
C ASP A 187 0.03 20.19 14.54
N ILE A 188 0.63 20.65 13.44
CA ILE A 188 0.25 21.90 12.77
C ILE A 188 -1.17 21.86 12.21
N TYR A 189 -1.70 20.66 11.97
CA TYR A 189 -3.06 20.46 11.47
C TYR A 189 -3.98 20.09 12.63
N GLU A 190 -4.85 21.02 13.03
CA GLU A 190 -5.83 20.81 14.07
C GLU A 190 -6.95 19.89 13.56
N CYS A 191 -6.84 18.60 13.89
CA CYS A 191 -7.92 17.63 13.71
C CYS A 191 -7.96 16.67 14.91
N PRO A 192 -9.12 16.53 15.58
CA PRO A 192 -9.26 15.69 16.78
C PRO A 192 -9.23 14.19 16.47
N ILE A 193 -9.51 13.80 15.23
CA ILE A 193 -9.49 12.41 14.78
C ILE A 193 -8.34 12.16 13.80
N SER A 194 -7.63 11.06 13.96
CA SER A 194 -6.63 10.60 12.98
C SER A 194 -7.20 9.41 12.19
N LEU A 195 -7.26 9.55 10.85
CA LEU A 195 -7.62 8.42 10.00
C LEU A 195 -6.53 7.33 9.97
N VAL A 196 -5.29 7.68 10.32
CA VAL A 196 -4.19 6.71 10.40
C VAL A 196 -4.38 5.82 11.62
N ASP A 197 -4.76 6.39 12.77
CA ASP A 197 -5.05 5.64 13.99
C ASP A 197 -6.27 4.72 13.79
N LEU A 198 -7.28 5.22 13.08
CA LEU A 198 -8.44 4.42 12.65
C LEU A 198 -8.01 3.21 11.80
N ALA A 199 -7.12 3.43 10.83
CA ALA A 199 -6.64 2.37 9.95
C ALA A 199 -5.81 1.31 10.68
N GLN A 200 -5.08 1.70 11.71
CA GLN A 200 -4.30 0.81 12.57
C GLN A 200 -5.15 0.09 13.62
N GLY A 201 -6.41 0.48 13.80
CA GLY A 201 -7.34 -0.15 14.73
C GLY A 201 -7.39 0.50 16.12
N TYR A 202 -6.77 1.68 16.29
CA TYR A 202 -6.80 2.44 17.54
C TYR A 202 -8.07 3.31 17.61
N TYR A 203 -9.21 2.67 17.90
CA TYR A 203 -10.52 3.36 17.98
C TYR A 203 -10.83 3.97 19.36
N ASN A 204 -10.23 3.44 20.43
CA ASN A 204 -10.58 3.77 21.83
C ASN A 204 -9.37 4.12 22.72
N ALA A 205 -8.15 4.09 22.17
CA ALA A 205 -6.93 4.44 22.87
C ALA A 205 -6.16 5.48 22.06
N PRO A 206 -5.55 6.50 22.70
CA PRO A 206 -4.63 7.39 22.00
C PRO A 206 -3.50 6.55 21.41
N ALA A 207 -3.19 6.77 20.12
CA ALA A 207 -2.11 6.04 19.47
C ALA A 207 -0.79 6.22 20.24
N PRO A 208 0.03 5.16 20.34
CA PRO A 208 1.33 5.29 20.96
C PRO A 208 2.16 6.34 20.21
N LYS A 209 2.79 7.27 20.94
CA LYS A 209 3.75 8.22 20.36
C LYS A 209 5.01 7.44 19.99
N VAL A 210 5.04 6.90 18.77
CA VAL A 210 6.14 6.09 18.28
C VAL A 210 7.08 6.95 17.42
N ASP A 211 8.23 7.31 17.97
CA ASP A 211 9.32 7.96 17.24
C ASP A 211 10.13 6.91 16.46
N THR A 212 9.72 6.63 15.23
CA THR A 212 10.34 5.63 14.34
C THR A 212 11.80 5.94 13.99
N GLY A 213 12.23 7.20 14.16
CA GLY A 213 13.63 7.62 13.98
C GLY A 213 14.56 7.24 15.13
N LEU A 214 14.05 7.14 16.36
CA LEU A 214 14.85 6.77 17.55
C LEU A 214 14.82 5.26 17.80
N ASN A 215 13.67 4.62 17.56
CA ASN A 215 13.48 3.19 17.75
C ASN A 215 12.83 2.56 16.52
N PRO A 216 13.62 2.22 15.47
CA PRO A 216 13.07 1.63 14.24
C PRO A 216 12.34 0.30 14.47
N TRP A 217 12.72 -0.42 15.53
CA TRP A 217 12.16 -1.72 15.91
C TRP A 217 10.80 -1.65 16.59
N SER A 218 10.37 -0.47 17.05
CA SER A 218 9.06 -0.27 17.68
C SER A 218 7.90 -0.56 16.72
N LEU A 219 8.14 -0.45 15.41
CA LEU A 219 7.22 -0.81 14.34
C LEU A 219 6.95 -2.31 14.19
N PHE A 220 7.83 -3.15 14.74
CA PHE A 220 7.77 -4.62 14.65
C PHE A 220 7.49 -5.27 16.02
N SER A 221 7.24 -4.47 17.06
CA SER A 221 6.94 -4.96 18.40
C SER A 221 5.44 -5.15 18.55
N SER A 222 5.01 -6.40 18.55
CA SER A 222 3.64 -6.83 18.86
C SER A 222 3.25 -6.67 20.34
N SER A 223 4.09 -6.01 21.15
CA SER A 223 3.89 -5.84 22.60
C SER A 223 2.86 -4.77 22.98
N PHE A 224 2.17 -4.16 22.00
CA PHE A 224 1.12 -3.15 22.20
C PHE A 224 -0.24 -3.55 21.61
N ILE A 225 -0.50 -4.85 21.49
CA ILE A 225 -1.86 -5.41 21.40
C ILE A 225 -2.33 -5.81 22.79
#